data_AF-A0A9P3LHJ2-F1
#
_entry.id   AF-A0A9P3LHJ2-F1
#
_cell.length_a   1.000
_cell.length_b   1.000
_cell.length_c   1.000
_cell.angle_alpha   90.00
_cell.angle_beta   90.00
_cell.angle_gamma   90.00
#
_symmetry.space_group_name_H-M   'P 1'
#
loop_
_entity.id
_entity.type
_entity.pdbx_description
1 polymer ?
#
loop_
_entity_poly.entity_id
_entity_poly.type
_entity_poly.pdbx_seq_one_letter_code
_entity_poly.pdbx_strand_id
1 'polypeptide(L)'
;MVSQGASAQSLEASVIAGFNAKLAQRAQWLQGNNTGVTTWLWDSNAAFTTVLNNPTAYGFVDNISYGNTGDFWGNNYHSSSAAQEIWAQDVAKVLANTIW
;
A
#
# COMPACT_ATOMS: atom_id res chain seq x y z
N MET A 1 11.49 3.01 -8.69
CA MET A 1 11.59 4.39 -9.23
C MET A 1 12.84 5.16 -8.81
N VAL A 2 13.62 4.66 -7.84
CA VAL A 2 14.87 5.31 -7.38
C VAL A 2 15.86 5.58 -8.52
N SER A 3 16.03 4.63 -9.43
CA SER A 3 16.94 4.76 -10.59
C SER A 3 16.51 5.81 -11.63
N GLN A 4 15.28 6.32 -11.56
CA GLN A 4 14.75 7.30 -12.52
C GLN A 4 14.90 8.76 -12.05
N GLY A 5 15.47 8.98 -10.86
CA GLY A 5 15.79 10.32 -10.33
C GLY A 5 14.63 11.03 -9.64
N ALA A 6 14.94 12.15 -8.98
CA ALA A 6 14.02 12.87 -8.10
C ALA A 6 12.76 13.39 -8.83
N SER A 7 12.91 13.93 -10.04
CA SER A 7 11.77 14.45 -10.82
C SER A 7 10.74 13.37 -11.13
N ALA A 8 11.19 12.16 -11.48
CA ALA A 8 10.30 11.03 -11.75
C ALA A 8 9.58 10.57 -10.47
N GLN A 9 10.28 10.53 -9.34
CA GLN A 9 9.70 10.18 -8.04
C GLN A 9 8.65 11.21 -7.59
N SER A 10 8.92 12.52 -7.74
CA SER A 10 7.96 13.57 -7.41
C SER A 10 6.71 13.53 -8.29
N LEU A 11 6.88 13.26 -9.60
CA LEU A 11 5.76 13.11 -10.51
C LEU A 11 4.91 11.88 -10.14
N GLU A 12 5.54 10.74 -9.87
CA GLU A 12 4.85 9.53 -9.42
C GLU A 12 4.06 9.78 -8.14
N ALA A 13 4.65 10.43 -7.14
CA ALA A 13 3.96 10.77 -5.89
C ALA A 13 2.71 11.63 -6.15
N SER A 14 2.79 12.62 -7.06
CA SER A 14 1.64 13.44 -7.47
C SER A 14 0.54 12.62 -8.16
N VAL A 15 0.93 11.70 -9.05
CA VAL A 15 -0.01 10.82 -9.74
C VAL A 15 -0.70 9.87 -8.76
N ILE A 16 0.05 9.27 -7.83
CA ILE A 16 -0.50 8.39 -6.78
C ILE A 16 -1.49 9.17 -5.92
N ALA A 17 -1.14 10.38 -5.46
CA ALA A 17 -2.04 11.21 -4.65
C ALA A 17 -3.35 11.53 -5.39
N GLY A 18 -3.25 11.94 -6.67
CA GLY A 18 -4.42 12.23 -7.50
C GLY A 18 -5.28 11.01 -7.79
N PHE A 19 -4.66 9.85 -8.03
CA PHE A 19 -5.37 8.58 -8.23
C PHE A 19 -6.09 8.14 -6.95
N ASN A 20 -5.40 8.12 -5.81
CA ASN A 20 -5.95 7.68 -4.53
C ASN A 20 -7.16 8.53 -4.11
N ALA A 21 -7.08 9.86 -4.30
CA ALA A 21 -8.21 10.76 -4.03
C ALA A 21 -9.44 10.43 -4.90
N LYS A 22 -9.23 10.20 -6.21
CA LYS A 22 -10.32 9.83 -7.13
C LYS A 22 -10.90 8.44 -6.83
N LEU A 23 -10.06 7.48 -6.48
CA LEU A 23 -10.48 6.13 -6.10
C LEU A 23 -11.36 6.16 -4.84
N ALA A 24 -10.93 6.88 -3.81
CA ALA A 24 -11.70 7.03 -2.57
C ALA A 24 -13.07 7.68 -2.84
N GLN A 25 -13.10 8.77 -3.63
CA GLN A 25 -14.35 9.41 -4.05
C GLN A 25 -15.25 8.44 -4.82
N ARG A 26 -14.68 7.64 -5.73
CA ARG A 26 -15.45 6.70 -6.54
C ARG A 26 -16.02 5.55 -5.71
N ALA A 27 -15.29 5.05 -4.72
CA ALA A 27 -15.77 4.02 -3.79
C ALA A 27 -16.97 4.53 -2.97
N GLN A 28 -16.85 5.73 -2.39
CA GLN A 28 -17.95 6.38 -1.66
C GLN A 28 -19.18 6.61 -2.55
N TRP A 29 -18.97 7.08 -3.79
CA TRP A 29 -20.05 7.26 -4.74
C TRP A 29 -20.72 5.93 -5.09
N LEU A 30 -19.94 4.87 -5.32
CA LEU A 30 -20.47 3.55 -5.65
C LEU A 30 -21.39 3.03 -4.54
N GLN A 31 -20.94 3.07 -3.29
CA GLN A 31 -21.75 2.67 -2.13
C GLN A 31 -23.00 3.54 -1.97
N GLY A 32 -22.88 4.87 -2.12
CA GLY A 32 -24.00 5.79 -1.92
C GLY A 32 -25.09 5.75 -3.00
N ASN A 33 -24.76 5.27 -4.21
CA ASN A 33 -25.67 5.28 -5.36
C ASN A 33 -26.17 3.88 -5.77
N ASN A 34 -25.74 2.81 -5.10
CA ASN A 34 -26.13 1.45 -5.44
C ASN A 34 -26.57 0.68 -4.19
N THR A 35 -27.87 0.46 -4.06
CA THR A 35 -28.44 -0.30 -2.95
C THR A 35 -27.85 -1.72 -2.89
N GLY A 36 -27.42 -2.14 -1.71
CA GLY A 36 -26.82 -3.46 -1.49
C GLY A 36 -25.32 -3.54 -1.75
N VAL A 37 -24.69 -2.47 -2.24
CA VAL A 37 -23.23 -2.39 -2.37
C VAL A 37 -22.61 -1.81 -1.10
N THR A 38 -21.58 -2.47 -0.59
CA THR A 38 -20.69 -1.92 0.45
C THR A 38 -19.27 -1.90 -0.09
N THR A 39 -18.54 -0.84 0.23
CA THR A 39 -17.14 -0.65 -0.18
C THR A 39 -16.27 -0.47 1.04
N TRP A 40 -15.05 -1.00 0.96
CA TRP A 40 -14.01 -0.78 1.95
C TRP A 40 -12.78 -0.23 1.25
N LEU A 41 -12.09 0.69 1.91
CA LEU A 41 -10.88 1.31 1.39
C LEU A 41 -9.73 1.01 2.36
N TRP A 42 -8.70 0.33 1.85
CA TRP A 42 -7.43 0.18 2.53
C TRP A 42 -6.39 1.07 1.84
N ASP A 43 -5.81 2.01 2.59
CA ASP A 43 -4.80 2.93 2.08
C ASP A 43 -3.43 2.25 2.05
N SER A 44 -3.16 1.55 0.95
CA SER A 44 -1.87 0.89 0.74
C SER A 44 -0.71 1.88 0.66
N ASN A 45 -0.93 3.11 0.21
CA ASN A 45 0.14 4.11 0.14
C ASN A 45 0.61 4.52 1.53
N ALA A 46 -0.32 4.76 2.45
CA ALA A 46 -0.01 5.02 3.86
C ALA A 46 0.64 3.80 4.54
N ALA A 47 0.13 2.59 4.29
CA ALA A 47 0.68 1.36 4.86
C ALA A 47 2.14 1.13 4.42
N PHE A 48 2.42 1.22 3.12
CA PHE A 48 3.79 1.13 2.60
C PHE A 48 4.68 2.23 3.16
N THR A 49 4.22 3.49 3.19
CA THR A 49 4.98 4.62 3.72
C THR A 49 5.40 4.38 5.18
N THR A 50 4.49 3.85 5.99
CA THR A 50 4.74 3.57 7.41
C THR A 50 5.88 2.57 7.59
N VAL A 51 5.87 1.46 6.84
CA VAL A 51 6.93 0.43 6.91
C VAL A 51 8.23 0.92 6.30
N LEU A 52 8.17 1.54 5.11
CA LEU A 52 9.37 2.01 4.39
C LEU A 52 10.12 3.13 5.13
N ASN A 53 9.44 3.92 5.95
CA ASN A 53 10.08 4.95 6.79
C ASN A 53 10.82 4.37 7.99
N ASN A 54 10.48 3.15 8.43
CA ASN A 54 11.14 2.50 9.57
C ASN A 54 11.19 0.97 9.41
N PRO A 55 11.87 0.44 8.37
CA PRO A 55 11.81 -0.97 7.99
C PRO A 55 12.26 -1.91 9.12
N THR A 56 13.23 -1.50 9.93
CA THR A 56 13.78 -2.29 11.03
C THR A 56 12.77 -2.51 12.17
N ALA A 57 11.88 -1.56 12.42
CA ALA A 57 10.78 -1.74 13.39
C ALA A 57 9.78 -2.82 12.96
N TYR A 58 9.76 -3.17 11.68
CA TYR A 58 8.91 -4.22 11.10
C TYR A 58 9.69 -5.50 10.76
N GLY A 59 10.95 -5.61 11.19
CA GLY A 59 11.78 -6.80 10.98
C GLY A 59 12.48 -6.89 9.63
N PHE A 60 12.49 -5.80 8.84
CA PHE A 60 13.23 -5.73 7.59
C PHE A 60 14.62 -5.12 7.77
N VAL A 61 15.56 -5.50 6.91
CA VAL A 61 16.93 -4.99 6.96
C VAL A 61 16.98 -3.49 6.63
N ASP A 62 16.38 -3.09 5.50
CA ASP A 62 16.30 -1.71 5.03
C ASP A 62 15.18 -1.57 3.97
N ASN A 63 15.12 -0.42 3.29
CA ASN A 63 14.16 -0.14 2.21
C ASN A 63 14.80 -0.06 0.81
N ILE A 64 16.01 -0.60 0.62
CA ILE A 64 16.79 -0.51 -0.61
C ILE A 64 17.18 -1.91 -1.14
N SER A 65 17.61 -2.79 -0.24
CA SER A 65 18.01 -4.17 -0.49
C SER A 65 16.82 -5.01 -0.98
N TYR A 66 17.09 -5.94 -1.90
CA TYR A 66 16.07 -6.82 -2.45
C TYR A 66 16.62 -8.21 -2.78
N GLY A 67 15.74 -9.22 -2.66
CA GLY A 67 15.98 -10.59 -3.13
C GLY A 67 16.60 -11.54 -2.11
N ASN A 68 16.98 -11.08 -0.92
CA ASN A 68 17.51 -11.94 0.16
C ASN A 68 16.51 -12.09 1.31
N THR A 69 16.78 -13.06 2.19
CA THR A 69 16.04 -13.21 3.45
C THR A 69 16.16 -11.95 4.30
N GLY A 70 15.02 -11.43 4.78
CA GLY A 70 14.97 -10.20 5.60
C GLY A 70 14.79 -8.91 4.80
N ASP A 71 14.88 -8.96 3.47
CA ASP A 71 14.63 -7.78 2.65
C ASP A 71 13.13 -7.46 2.58
N PHE A 72 12.80 -6.16 2.64
CA PHE A 72 11.43 -5.70 2.39
C PHE A 72 11.02 -5.98 0.93
N TRP A 73 11.97 -5.89 0.01
CA TRP A 73 11.73 -6.02 -1.43
C TRP A 73 12.08 -7.43 -1.92
N GLY A 74 11.19 -8.06 -2.69
CA GLY A 74 11.47 -9.30 -3.42
C GLY A 74 12.23 -9.07 -4.72
N ASN A 75 12.02 -7.91 -5.36
CA ASN A 75 12.81 -7.39 -6.47
C ASN A 75 12.76 -5.86 -6.46
N ASN A 76 13.28 -5.19 -7.50
CA ASN A 76 13.32 -3.72 -7.59
C ASN A 76 11.94 -3.01 -7.72
N TYR A 77 10.84 -3.72 -7.49
CA TYR A 77 9.47 -3.19 -7.58
C TYR A 77 8.48 -3.84 -6.60
N HIS A 78 8.56 -5.16 -6.40
CA HIS A 78 7.58 -5.93 -5.63
C HIS A 78 8.09 -6.18 -4.21
N SER A 79 7.21 -6.03 -3.21
CA SER A 79 7.52 -6.36 -1.82
C SER A 79 7.66 -7.87 -1.60
N SER A 80 8.37 -8.26 -0.54
CA SER A 80 8.57 -9.65 -0.13
C SER A 80 7.30 -10.25 0.48
N SER A 81 7.23 -11.57 0.57
CA SER A 81 6.11 -12.26 1.21
C SER A 81 5.92 -11.86 2.69
N ALA A 82 7.01 -11.55 3.39
CA ALA A 82 6.95 -11.04 4.76
C ALA A 82 6.24 -9.68 4.85
N ALA A 83 6.45 -8.78 3.90
CA ALA A 83 5.68 -7.54 3.82
C ALA A 83 4.21 -7.80 3.43
N GLN A 84 3.97 -8.75 2.50
CA GLN A 84 2.60 -9.14 2.11
C GLN A 84 1.76 -9.65 3.29
N GLU A 85 2.37 -10.35 4.24
CA GLU A 85 1.70 -10.78 5.48
C GLU A 85 1.21 -9.58 6.31
N ILE A 86 2.02 -8.52 6.44
CA ILE A 86 1.63 -7.29 7.15
C ILE A 86 0.40 -6.64 6.46
N TRP A 87 0.43 -6.57 5.13
CA TRP A 87 -0.69 -6.02 4.34
C TRP A 87 -1.97 -6.84 4.50
N ALA A 88 -1.85 -8.17 4.49
CA ALA A 88 -2.98 -9.06 4.68
C ALA A 88 -3.64 -8.84 6.06
N GLN A 89 -2.83 -8.66 7.11
CA GLN A 89 -3.33 -8.37 8.45
C GLN A 89 -4.05 -7.01 8.53
N ASP A 90 -3.54 -5.98 7.84
CA ASP A 90 -4.20 -4.68 7.81
C ASP A 90 -5.51 -4.71 7.01
N VAL A 91 -5.54 -5.40 5.86
CA VAL A 91 -6.78 -5.62 5.10
C VAL A 91 -7.79 -6.41 5.93
N ALA A 92 -7.35 -7.43 6.68
CA ALA A 92 -8.22 -8.17 7.58
C ALA A 92 -8.86 -7.27 8.66
N LYS A 93 -8.12 -6.29 9.20
CA LYS A 93 -8.67 -5.29 10.14
C LYS A 93 -9.74 -4.41 9.49
N VAL A 94 -9.51 -3.97 8.24
CA VAL A 94 -10.51 -3.19 7.48
C VAL A 94 -11.81 -3.97 7.29
N LEU A 95 -11.70 -5.30 7.17
CA LEU A 95 -12.83 -6.21 6.96
C LEU A 95 -13.35 -6.88 8.25
N ALA A 96 -12.82 -6.55 9.43
CA ALA A 96 -13.08 -7.30 10.66
C ALA A 96 -14.57 -7.39 11.06
N ASN A 97 -15.39 -6.43 10.63
CA ASN A 97 -16.82 -6.36 10.95
C ASN A 97 -17.73 -6.78 9.78
N THR A 98 -17.17 -7.36 8.71
CA THR A 98 -17.97 -7.88 7.60
C THR A 98 -18.54 -9.25 7.96
N ILE A 99 -19.84 -9.44 7.75
CA ILE A 99 -20.49 -10.74 7.90
C ILE A 99 -20.25 -11.53 6.60
N TRP A 100 -19.69 -12.74 6.72
CA TRP A 100 -19.52 -13.69 5.62
C TRP A 100 -20.51 -14.85 5.76
#